data_AF-A0A0J7K3J3-F1
#
_entry.id   AF-A0A0J7K3J3-F1
#
_cell.length_a   1.000
_cell.length_b   1.000
_cell.length_c   1.000
_cell.angle_alpha   90.00
_cell.angle_beta   90.00
_cell.angle_gamma   90.00
#
_symmetry.space_group_name_H-M   'P 1'
#
loop_
_entity.id
_entity.type
_entity.pdbx_description
1 polymer ?
#
loop_
_entity_poly.entity_id
_entity_poly.type
_entity_poly.pdbx_seq_one_letter_code
_entity_poly.pdbx_strand_id
1 'polypeptide(L)'
;MSVATIIDAAIKTATVFFGVGIGKITIIPALITALVYFNYDLIDPENHPRVTKELKKSYDFIVIGGGSAGNVIVNRLTENPEWNVLLLEAGGHETEITDVPILSLYLHKTKIDWQYRPQPQDTACQAMVDHRCCWTRGKHREGVETQNASIFLKIDTEDGPKCL
;
A
#
# COMPACT_ATOMS: atom_id res chain seq x y z
N MET A 1 -15.29 -54.95 7.01
CA MET A 1 -14.66 -54.20 8.12
C MET A 1 -15.75 -53.89 9.13
N SER A 2 -15.57 -54.26 10.39
CA SER A 2 -16.61 -54.10 11.42
C SER A 2 -16.86 -52.62 11.70
N VAL A 3 -18.10 -52.24 11.98
CA VAL A 3 -18.48 -50.88 12.39
C VAL A 3 -17.65 -50.42 13.61
N ALA A 4 -17.26 -51.36 14.48
CA ALA A 4 -16.39 -51.09 15.62
C ALA A 4 -14.99 -50.58 15.21
N THR A 5 -14.46 -51.03 14.07
CA THR A 5 -13.13 -50.64 13.59
C THR A 5 -13.09 -49.21 13.04
N ILE A 6 -14.22 -48.73 12.49
CA ILE A 6 -14.37 -47.35 11.98
C ILE A 6 -14.51 -46.38 13.16
N ILE A 7 -15.27 -46.76 14.18
CA ILE A 7 -15.47 -45.94 15.39
C ILE A 7 -14.15 -45.79 16.15
N ASP A 8 -13.38 -46.86 16.34
CA ASP A 8 -12.08 -46.78 17.01
C ASP A 8 -11.06 -45.95 16.22
N ALA A 9 -11.07 -46.04 14.89
CA ALA A 9 -10.22 -45.21 14.04
C ALA A 9 -10.60 -43.73 14.13
N ALA A 10 -11.89 -43.41 14.17
CA ALA A 10 -12.42 -42.05 14.32
C ALA A 10 -12.12 -41.47 15.72
N ILE A 11 -12.24 -42.27 16.78
CA ILE A 11 -11.92 -41.84 18.15
C ILE A 11 -10.40 -41.63 18.30
N LYS A 12 -9.56 -42.51 17.72
CA LYS A 12 -8.10 -42.33 17.73
C LYS A 12 -7.64 -41.13 16.90
N THR A 13 -8.24 -40.87 15.73
CA THR A 13 -7.92 -39.67 14.95
C THR A 13 -8.42 -38.40 15.66
N ALA A 14 -9.61 -38.42 16.24
CA ALA A 14 -10.11 -37.30 17.04
C ALA A 14 -9.24 -37.05 18.28
N THR A 15 -8.80 -38.08 18.99
CA THR A 15 -7.91 -37.92 20.15
C THR A 15 -6.47 -37.55 19.77
N VAL A 16 -6.01 -37.78 18.54
CA VAL A 16 -4.75 -37.19 18.04
C VAL A 16 -4.93 -35.72 17.66
N PHE A 17 -6.08 -35.36 17.06
CA PHE A 17 -6.42 -33.96 16.74
C PHE A 17 -6.79 -33.11 17.95
N PHE A 18 -7.33 -33.70 19.03
CA PHE A 18 -7.77 -32.99 20.23
C PHE A 18 -6.92 -33.30 21.48
N GLY A 19 -6.22 -34.43 21.53
CA GLY A 19 -5.52 -34.93 22.73
C GLY A 19 -4.00 -34.70 22.75
N VAL A 20 -3.38 -34.22 21.68
CA VAL A 20 -1.99 -33.74 21.69
C VAL A 20 -1.99 -32.21 21.82
N GLY A 21 -2.38 -31.65 22.97
CA GLY A 21 -2.02 -30.27 23.38
C GLY A 21 -2.30 -29.10 22.41
N ILE A 22 -3.11 -29.29 21.36
CA ILE A 22 -3.33 -28.30 20.28
C ILE A 22 -4.06 -27.06 20.79
N GLY A 23 -4.83 -27.18 21.88
CA GLY A 23 -5.55 -26.06 22.49
C GLY A 23 -4.68 -25.02 23.23
N LYS A 24 -3.41 -25.31 23.56
CA LYS A 24 -2.50 -24.32 24.17
C LYS A 24 -1.38 -23.88 23.22
N ILE A 25 -0.95 -24.77 22.33
CA ILE A 25 0.15 -24.53 21.41
C ILE A 25 -0.27 -23.72 20.18
N THR A 26 -1.55 -23.74 19.77
CA THR A 26 -2.06 -22.86 18.69
C THR A 26 -2.44 -21.46 19.17
N ILE A 27 -2.76 -21.30 20.47
CA ILE A 27 -3.06 -19.98 21.04
C ILE A 27 -1.85 -19.07 20.93
N ILE A 28 -0.64 -19.57 21.21
CA ILE A 28 0.55 -18.72 21.22
C ILE A 28 0.84 -18.15 19.81
N PRO A 29 0.94 -18.95 18.72
CA PRO A 29 1.06 -18.43 17.37
C PRO A 29 -0.13 -17.55 16.97
N ALA A 30 -1.37 -17.93 17.28
CA ALA A 30 -2.54 -17.12 16.93
C ALA A 30 -2.55 -15.76 17.64
N LEU A 31 -2.09 -15.72 18.89
CA LEU A 31 -2.02 -14.51 19.71
C LEU A 31 -0.82 -13.65 19.31
N ILE A 32 0.30 -14.26 18.90
CA ILE A 32 1.42 -13.55 18.27
C ILE A 32 0.97 -12.97 16.94
N THR A 33 0.33 -13.73 16.06
CA THR A 33 -0.21 -13.24 14.78
C THR A 33 -1.22 -12.13 15.00
N ALA A 34 -2.11 -12.26 15.99
CA ALA A 34 -3.07 -11.21 16.35
C ALA A 34 -2.34 -9.95 16.88
N LEU A 35 -1.34 -10.11 17.76
CA LEU A 35 -0.52 -9.00 18.24
C LEU A 35 0.22 -8.30 17.10
N VAL A 36 0.82 -9.06 16.19
CA VAL A 36 1.51 -8.52 15.01
C VAL A 36 0.52 -7.80 14.10
N TYR A 37 -0.68 -8.35 13.89
CA TYR A 37 -1.72 -7.71 13.10
C TYR A 37 -2.25 -6.42 13.75
N PHE A 38 -2.50 -6.42 15.05
CA PHE A 38 -2.98 -5.23 15.77
C PHE A 38 -1.89 -4.17 16.01
N ASN A 39 -0.62 -4.56 15.94
CA ASN A 39 0.53 -3.67 16.09
C ASN A 39 1.38 -3.62 14.81
N TYR A 40 0.74 -3.78 13.66
CA TYR A 40 1.43 -3.89 12.37
C TYR A 40 2.35 -2.69 12.13
N ASP A 41 1.81 -1.48 12.30
CA ASP A 41 2.53 -0.21 12.17
C ASP A 41 3.75 -0.06 13.10
N LEU A 42 3.83 -0.83 14.20
CA LEU A 42 4.96 -0.78 15.15
C LEU A 42 6.05 -1.79 14.85
N ILE A 43 5.73 -2.86 14.12
CA ILE A 43 6.62 -4.00 13.83
C ILE A 43 7.12 -3.95 12.37
N ASP A 44 6.59 -3.00 11.59
CA ASP A 44 6.99 -2.77 10.22
C ASP A 44 8.51 -2.51 10.07
N PRO A 45 9.25 -3.36 9.35
CA PRO A 45 10.68 -3.19 9.14
C PRO A 45 11.04 -1.99 8.26
N GLU A 46 10.09 -1.41 7.51
CA GLU A 46 10.36 -0.33 6.54
C GLU A 46 10.41 1.07 7.16
N ASN A 47 10.23 1.20 8.48
CA ASN A 47 10.41 2.43 9.27
C ASN A 47 9.82 3.69 8.61
N HIS A 48 8.49 3.74 8.55
CA HIS A 48 7.73 4.86 8.01
C HIS A 48 8.04 6.18 8.74
N PRO A 49 8.28 7.28 8.01
CA PRO A 49 8.43 8.58 8.64
C PRO A 49 7.12 8.94 9.36
N ARG A 50 7.18 9.05 10.69
CA ARG A 50 6.00 9.26 11.54
C ARG A 50 5.34 10.60 11.23
N VAL A 51 4.02 10.58 11.08
CA VAL A 51 3.21 11.79 10.97
C VAL A 51 3.32 12.56 12.29
N THR A 52 3.89 13.77 12.23
CA THR A 52 3.97 14.63 13.42
C THR A 52 2.58 15.13 13.78
N LYS A 53 2.20 14.95 15.06
CA LYS A 53 0.94 15.51 15.60
C LYS A 53 1.11 16.98 16.00
N GLU A 54 2.34 17.38 16.30
CA GLU A 54 2.68 18.75 16.67
C GLU A 54 3.38 19.43 15.50
N LEU A 55 2.74 20.48 14.98
CA LEU A 55 3.31 21.29 13.92
C LEU A 55 4.16 22.41 14.53
N LYS A 56 5.28 22.69 13.89
CA LYS A 56 6.08 23.87 14.22
C LYS A 56 5.31 25.13 13.78
N LYS A 57 5.61 26.26 14.43
CA LYS A 57 5.02 27.55 14.08
C LYS A 57 5.39 28.01 12.66
N SER A 58 6.55 27.59 12.16
CA SER A 58 7.09 27.95 10.85
C SER A 58 7.97 26.84 10.28
N TYR A 59 8.03 26.80 8.94
CA TYR A 59 8.86 25.90 8.14
C TYR A 59 9.54 26.71 7.04
N ASP A 60 10.73 26.31 6.65
CA ASP A 60 11.47 26.94 5.54
C ASP A 60 10.85 26.55 4.20
N PHE A 61 10.38 25.30 4.09
CA PHE A 61 9.71 24.78 2.91
C PHE A 61 8.47 23.97 3.28
N ILE A 62 7.42 24.11 2.48
CA ILE A 62 6.21 23.29 2.54
C ILE A 62 6.04 22.61 1.18
N VAL A 63 6.15 21.29 1.16
CA VAL A 63 5.93 20.47 -0.02
C VAL A 63 4.52 19.89 0.07
N ILE A 64 3.72 20.09 -0.99
CA ILE A 64 2.35 19.58 -1.07
C ILE A 64 2.33 18.44 -2.08
N GLY A 65 1.98 17.24 -1.61
CA GLY A 65 2.01 15.99 -2.35
C GLY A 65 3.32 15.24 -2.13
N GLY A 66 3.21 14.05 -1.54
CA GLY A 66 4.30 13.12 -1.26
C GLY A 66 4.66 12.19 -2.41
N GLY A 67 4.01 12.25 -3.57
CA GLY A 67 4.30 11.32 -4.68
C GLY A 67 5.75 11.37 -5.20
N SER A 68 6.05 10.56 -6.22
CA SER A 68 7.39 10.39 -6.83
C SER A 68 8.29 11.65 -6.85
N ALA A 69 7.80 12.79 -7.38
CA ALA A 69 8.58 14.03 -7.39
C ALA A 69 8.68 14.73 -6.00
N GLY A 70 7.60 14.71 -5.21
CA GLY A 70 7.55 15.32 -3.88
C GLY A 70 8.53 14.68 -2.91
N ASN A 71 8.61 13.34 -2.91
CA ASN A 71 9.58 12.61 -2.09
C ASN A 71 11.03 12.93 -2.47
N VAL A 72 11.34 13.05 -3.77
CA VAL A 72 12.69 13.43 -4.22
C VAL A 72 13.04 14.84 -3.75
N ILE A 73 12.10 15.79 -3.89
CA ILE A 73 12.32 17.18 -3.43
C ILE A 73 12.53 17.24 -1.93
N VAL A 74 11.66 16.59 -1.15
CA VAL A 74 11.79 16.55 0.32
C VAL A 74 13.13 15.96 0.71
N ASN A 75 13.51 14.81 0.14
CA ASN A 75 14.78 14.16 0.43
C ASN A 75 15.97 15.11 0.22
N ARG A 76 15.99 15.84 -0.91
CA ARG A 76 17.04 16.83 -1.22
C ARG A 76 17.03 18.04 -0.29
N LEU A 77 15.86 18.56 0.07
CA LEU A 77 15.76 19.68 1.01
C LEU A 77 16.22 19.27 2.41
N THR A 78 15.91 18.05 2.84
CA THR A 78 16.29 17.54 4.17
C THR A 78 17.76 17.14 4.29
N GLU A 79 18.53 17.12 3.18
CA GLU A 79 19.99 16.94 3.23
C GLU A 79 20.66 18.08 4.01
N ASN A 80 20.06 19.28 4.03
CA ASN A 80 20.52 20.37 4.89
C ASN A 80 19.80 20.32 6.25
N PRO A 81 20.51 20.03 7.37
CA PRO A 81 19.89 19.93 8.69
C PRO A 81 19.42 21.28 9.26
N GLU A 82 19.81 22.41 8.67
CA GLU A 82 19.36 23.74 9.08
C GLU A 82 17.93 24.04 8.60
N TRP A 83 17.44 23.34 7.57
CA TRP A 83 16.12 23.57 6.99
C TRP A 83 15.05 22.70 7.62
N ASN A 84 13.92 23.32 7.91
CA ASN A 84 12.72 22.66 8.40
C ASN A 84 11.74 22.50 7.24
N VAL A 85 11.52 21.26 6.82
CA VAL A 85 10.64 20.92 5.70
C VAL A 85 9.37 20.25 6.22
N LEU A 86 8.20 20.73 5.76
CA LEU A 86 6.91 20.09 6.01
C LEU A 86 6.42 19.43 4.72
N LEU A 87 6.14 18.13 4.76
CA LEU A 87 5.47 17.41 3.68
C LEU A 87 3.99 17.21 4.04
N LEU A 88 3.10 17.63 3.15
CA LEU A 88 1.66 17.40 3.25
C LEU A 88 1.22 16.41 2.18
N GLU A 89 0.74 15.24 2.59
CA GLU A 89 0.18 14.23 1.70
C GLU A 89 -1.28 13.94 2.09
N ALA A 90 -2.16 13.86 1.10
CA ALA A 90 -3.59 13.64 1.31
C ALA A 90 -3.95 12.15 1.48
N GLY A 91 -3.07 11.27 1.02
CA GLY A 91 -3.20 9.83 1.18
C GLY A 91 -2.68 9.28 2.50
N GLY A 92 -2.99 8.01 2.73
CA GLY A 92 -2.51 7.26 3.89
C GLY A 92 -1.14 6.62 3.64
N HIS A 93 -0.76 5.73 4.55
CA HIS A 93 0.37 4.83 4.33
C HIS A 93 -0.02 3.73 3.33
N GLU A 94 1.00 3.32 2.60
CA GLU A 94 1.11 2.06 1.89
C GLU A 94 0.81 0.86 2.80
N THR A 95 0.53 -0.28 2.17
CA THR A 95 0.15 -1.54 2.83
C THR A 95 0.75 -2.64 2.00
N GLU A 96 1.36 -3.69 2.52
CA GLU A 96 2.06 -4.77 1.77
C GLU A 96 1.58 -5.16 0.35
N ILE A 97 0.28 -5.07 0.08
CA ILE A 97 -0.30 -5.26 -1.26
C ILE A 97 0.27 -4.25 -2.28
N THR A 98 0.60 -3.04 -1.84
CA THR A 98 1.22 -1.97 -2.63
C THR A 98 2.58 -2.36 -3.16
N ASP A 99 3.31 -3.17 -2.41
CA ASP A 99 4.72 -3.45 -2.70
C ASP A 99 4.86 -4.61 -3.68
N VAL A 100 3.75 -5.31 -3.95
CA VAL A 100 3.66 -6.42 -4.89
C VAL A 100 3.21 -5.90 -6.26
N PRO A 101 4.11 -5.75 -7.26
CA PRO A 101 3.79 -5.03 -8.50
C PRO A 101 2.67 -5.67 -9.32
N ILE A 102 2.56 -7.00 -9.30
CA ILE A 102 1.50 -7.73 -10.01
C ILE A 102 0.10 -7.43 -9.45
N LEU A 103 0.00 -6.95 -8.20
CA LEU A 103 -1.25 -6.58 -7.56
C LEU A 103 -1.62 -5.11 -7.77
N SER A 104 -0.81 -4.32 -8.46
CA SER A 104 -1.08 -2.89 -8.75
C SER A 104 -2.48 -2.65 -9.34
N LEU A 105 -2.95 -3.51 -10.26
CA LEU A 105 -4.29 -3.42 -10.85
C LEU A 105 -5.42 -3.65 -9.84
N TYR A 106 -5.17 -4.38 -8.76
CA TYR A 106 -6.15 -4.62 -7.69
C TYR A 106 -6.37 -3.36 -6.84
N LEU A 107 -5.43 -2.41 -6.87
CA LEU A 107 -5.49 -1.17 -6.12
C LEU A 107 -6.43 -0.14 -6.76
N HIS A 108 -6.85 -0.36 -8.01
CA HIS A 108 -7.79 0.52 -8.70
C HIS A 108 -9.15 0.56 -7.99
N LYS A 109 -9.74 1.76 -7.86
CA LYS A 109 -11.02 1.99 -7.15
C LYS A 109 -11.02 1.61 -5.66
N THR A 110 -9.86 1.47 -5.05
CA THR A 110 -9.73 1.26 -3.60
C THR A 110 -9.53 2.60 -2.88
N LYS A 111 -9.31 2.57 -1.55
CA LYS A 111 -9.07 3.77 -0.74
C LYS A 111 -7.77 4.50 -1.09
N ILE A 112 -6.82 3.80 -1.70
CA ILE A 112 -5.53 4.34 -2.11
C ILE A 112 -5.54 4.88 -3.55
N ASP A 113 -6.71 4.91 -4.20
CA ASP A 113 -6.94 5.56 -5.48
C ASP A 113 -7.81 6.81 -5.26
N TRP A 114 -7.48 7.90 -5.96
CA TRP A 114 -8.33 9.09 -6.01
C TRP A 114 -9.65 8.86 -6.74
N GLN A 115 -9.70 7.83 -7.60
CA GLN A 115 -10.89 7.42 -8.34
C GLN A 115 -11.47 8.55 -9.20
N TYR A 116 -10.59 9.33 -9.84
CA TYR A 116 -11.04 10.44 -10.66
C TYR A 116 -11.93 9.95 -11.80
N ARG A 117 -12.99 10.71 -12.06
CA ARG A 117 -13.88 10.51 -13.18
C ARG A 117 -13.84 11.75 -14.06
N PRO A 118 -13.35 11.64 -15.30
CA PRO A 118 -13.38 12.74 -16.24
C PRO A 118 -14.83 13.07 -16.61
N GLN A 119 -15.02 14.27 -17.16
CA GLN A 119 -16.29 14.61 -17.81
C GLN A 119 -16.53 13.68 -19.01
N PRO A 120 -17.79 13.37 -19.36
CA PRO A 120 -18.10 12.58 -20.55
C PRO A 120 -17.53 13.23 -21.81
N GLN A 121 -17.04 12.41 -22.73
CA GLN A 121 -16.51 12.86 -24.02
C GLN A 121 -17.05 11.99 -25.15
N ASP A 122 -17.37 12.59 -26.29
CA ASP A 122 -17.96 11.86 -27.42
C ASP A 122 -16.93 11.02 -28.21
N THR A 123 -15.65 11.32 -28.06
CA THR A 123 -14.55 10.70 -28.83
C THR A 123 -13.76 9.65 -28.04
N ALA A 124 -13.97 9.55 -26.73
CA ALA A 124 -13.22 8.67 -25.84
C ALA A 124 -14.16 7.86 -24.96
N CYS A 125 -13.69 6.73 -24.43
CA CYS A 125 -14.43 5.96 -23.42
C CYS A 125 -15.82 5.48 -23.88
N GLN A 126 -16.08 5.35 -25.19
CA GLN A 126 -17.40 5.04 -25.75
C GLN A 126 -17.97 3.70 -25.25
N ALA A 127 -17.11 2.74 -24.91
CA ALA A 127 -17.50 1.44 -24.36
C ALA A 127 -17.67 1.44 -22.82
N MET A 128 -17.47 2.58 -22.16
CA MET A 128 -17.59 2.73 -20.71
C MET A 128 -18.95 3.34 -20.34
N VAL A 129 -19.41 3.05 -19.12
CA VAL A 129 -20.64 3.63 -18.57
C VAL A 129 -20.53 5.16 -18.55
N ASP A 130 -21.57 5.84 -19.03
CA ASP A 130 -21.66 7.30 -19.17
C ASP A 130 -20.55 7.94 -20.02
N HIS A 131 -19.89 7.17 -20.90
CA HIS A 131 -18.72 7.64 -21.68
C HIS A 131 -17.60 8.21 -20.79
N ARG A 132 -17.41 7.65 -19.59
CA ARG A 132 -16.39 8.09 -18.63
C ARG A 132 -15.43 6.97 -18.30
N CYS A 133 -14.16 7.15 -18.66
CA CYS A 133 -13.09 6.23 -18.26
C CYS A 133 -12.80 6.33 -16.76
N CYS A 134 -12.29 5.25 -16.19
CA CYS A 134 -11.65 5.32 -14.87
C CYS A 134 -10.29 6.02 -15.04
N TRP A 135 -10.01 7.04 -14.23
CA TRP A 135 -8.71 7.70 -14.19
C TRP A 135 -8.08 7.47 -12.82
N THR A 136 -7.28 6.41 -12.74
CA THR A 136 -6.66 5.98 -11.49
C THR A 136 -5.47 6.87 -11.18
N ARG A 137 -5.39 7.32 -9.92
CA ARG A 137 -4.24 8.08 -9.40
C ARG A 137 -4.00 7.68 -7.96
N GLY A 138 -2.76 7.34 -7.63
CA GLY A 138 -2.38 7.00 -6.27
C GLY A 138 -2.67 8.13 -5.27
N LYS A 139 -3.28 7.75 -4.16
CA LYS A 139 -3.63 8.57 -3.00
C LYS A 139 -2.99 7.96 -1.75
N HIS A 140 -1.67 8.00 -1.71
CA HIS A 140 -0.80 7.58 -0.61
C HIS A 140 0.58 8.21 -0.82
N ARG A 141 1.52 8.03 0.12
CA ARG A 141 2.84 8.68 0.08
C ARG A 141 3.58 8.45 -1.22
N GLU A 142 3.70 7.24 -1.70
CA GLU A 142 4.39 6.98 -2.97
C GLU A 142 3.67 7.50 -4.23
N GLY A 143 2.43 7.98 -4.10
CA GLY A 143 1.64 8.54 -5.20
C GLY A 143 1.37 7.51 -6.29
N VAL A 144 1.53 7.90 -7.56
CA VAL A 144 1.17 7.01 -8.69
C VAL A 144 2.17 5.85 -8.88
N GLU A 145 3.37 5.91 -8.28
CA GLU A 145 4.45 4.94 -8.51
C GLU A 145 4.03 3.51 -8.14
N THR A 146 3.34 3.34 -7.02
CA THR A 146 2.84 2.05 -6.53
C THR A 146 1.74 1.43 -7.39
N GLN A 147 1.01 2.27 -8.13
CA GLN A 147 -0.01 1.82 -9.09
C GLN A 147 0.58 1.67 -10.50
N ASN A 148 1.85 2.03 -10.69
CA ASN A 148 2.52 1.89 -11.97
C ASN A 148 2.88 0.42 -12.20
N ALA A 149 2.99 0.02 -13.47
CA ALA A 149 3.39 -1.33 -13.85
C ALA A 149 4.91 -1.57 -13.71
N SER A 150 5.59 -0.78 -12.87
CA SER A 150 7.05 -0.78 -12.68
C SER A 150 7.85 -0.70 -14.00
N ILE A 151 7.28 -0.03 -15.01
CA ILE A 151 7.93 0.13 -16.31
C ILE A 151 8.85 1.35 -16.26
N PHE A 152 10.14 1.13 -16.51
CA PHE A 152 11.11 2.20 -16.70
C PHE A 152 11.27 2.49 -18.20
N LEU A 153 10.93 3.72 -18.61
CA LEU A 153 11.13 4.21 -19.97
C LEU A 153 11.99 5.47 -19.94
N LYS A 154 13.02 5.50 -20.78
CA LYS A 154 13.82 6.69 -21.03
C LYS A 154 13.41 7.27 -22.37
N ILE A 155 13.06 8.55 -22.38
CA ILE A 155 12.69 9.28 -23.60
C ILE A 155 13.93 9.37 -24.50
N ASP A 156 13.73 9.23 -25.80
CA ASP A 156 14.78 9.44 -26.79
C ASP A 156 15.24 10.91 -26.76
N THR A 157 16.52 11.13 -27.00
CA THR A 157 17.13 12.46 -27.01
C THR A 157 16.55 13.38 -28.07
N GLU A 158 15.94 12.84 -29.14
CA GLU A 158 15.28 13.64 -30.19
C GLU A 158 13.97 14.30 -29.73
N ASP A 159 13.26 13.65 -28.80
CA ASP A 159 11.98 14.10 -28.21
C ASP A 159 12.17 14.85 -26.89
N GLY A 160 13.42 15.01 -26.44
CA GLY A 160 13.77 15.82 -25.27
C GLY A 160 13.49 17.31 -25.49
N PRO A 161 13.45 18.12 -24.41
CA PRO A 161 13.36 19.57 -24.55
C PRO A 161 14.54 20.07 -25.37
N LYS A 162 14.27 20.45 -26.63
CA LYS A 162 15.23 21.18 -27.44
C LYS A 162 15.43 22.51 -26.74
N CYS A 163 16.65 22.77 -26.25
CA CYS A 163 17.01 24.09 -25.76
C CYS A 163 16.64 25.10 -26.87
N LEU A 164 15.67 25.96 -26.59
CA LEU A 164 15.30 27.10 -27.43
C LEU A 164 16.45 28.10 -27.49
#